data_AF-S8E632-F1
#
_entry.id   AF-S8E632-F1
#
_cell.length_a   1.000
_cell.length_b   1.000
_cell.length_c   1.000
_cell.angle_alpha   90.00
_cell.angle_beta   90.00
_cell.angle_gamma   90.00
#
_symmetry.space_group_name_H-M   'P 1'
#
loop_
_entity.id
_entity.type
_entity.pdbx_description
1 polymer ?
#
loop_
_entity_poly.entity_id
_entity_poly.type
_entity_poly.pdbx_seq_one_letter_code
_entity_poly.pdbx_strand_id
1 'polypeptide(L)'
;MRRLSDFVPAPHFRSFGGVKLTYRSRLSAEDRHPCSRRAVFRAEAHGPGGGEHGTQCVVKFADRYGRRAHGFMYERGVAARPMYCEEVPSGRGLFAVVTEYVEHNPDAVPSTEGMEKLTKALAELHDQEKLILGDFRMPNVLLDSSG
;
A
#
# COMPACT_ATOMS: atom_id res chain seq x y z
N MET A 1 -19.63 -28.88 -16.11
CA MET A 1 -20.17 -28.26 -14.87
C MET A 1 -19.09 -27.33 -14.31
N ARG A 2 -19.19 -26.01 -14.54
CA ARG A 2 -18.21 -25.04 -13.99
C ARG A 2 -18.51 -24.87 -12.50
N ARG A 3 -17.50 -25.04 -11.64
CA ARG A 3 -17.65 -24.76 -10.20
C ARG A 3 -17.90 -23.27 -10.02
N LEU A 4 -18.97 -22.93 -9.31
CA LEU A 4 -19.27 -21.58 -8.82
C LEU A 4 -18.34 -21.22 -7.65
N SER A 5 -17.01 -21.24 -7.85
CA SER A 5 -16.03 -20.93 -6.80
C SER A 5 -15.05 -19.80 -7.13
N ASP A 6 -15.16 -19.16 -8.29
CA ASP A 6 -14.19 -18.15 -8.72
C ASP A 6 -14.69 -16.71 -8.53
N PHE A 7 -15.73 -16.52 -7.70
CA PHE A 7 -16.08 -15.19 -7.20
C PHE A 7 -15.07 -14.78 -6.13
N VAL A 8 -13.86 -14.44 -6.56
CA VAL A 8 -12.99 -13.56 -5.78
C VAL A 8 -13.82 -12.28 -5.58
N PRO A 9 -14.12 -11.85 -4.34
CA PRO A 9 -14.87 -10.62 -4.13
C PRO A 9 -14.13 -9.49 -4.84
N ALA A 10 -14.68 -9.07 -5.98
CA ALA A 10 -14.08 -8.00 -6.78
C ALA A 10 -14.17 -6.73 -5.94
N PRO A 11 -13.05 -6.01 -5.72
CA PRO A 11 -13.06 -4.82 -4.90
C PRO A 11 -14.02 -3.78 -5.48
N HIS A 12 -15.01 -3.40 -4.66
CA HIS A 12 -16.09 -2.47 -4.99
C HIS A 12 -15.62 -1.01 -5.10
N PHE A 13 -14.45 -0.69 -4.57
CA PHE A 13 -13.84 0.63 -4.68
C PHE A 13 -13.12 0.77 -6.03
N ARG A 14 -13.70 1.53 -6.98
CA ARG A 14 -13.21 1.57 -8.37
C ARG A 14 -12.68 2.92 -8.82
N SER A 15 -12.81 3.96 -8.00
CA SER A 15 -12.38 5.30 -8.36
C SER A 15 -12.30 6.22 -7.16
N PHE A 16 -11.46 7.25 -7.26
CA PHE A 16 -11.38 8.37 -6.32
C PHE A 16 -10.94 9.63 -7.06
N GLY A 17 -11.50 10.81 -6.74
CA GLY A 17 -11.02 12.09 -7.30
C GLY A 17 -10.91 12.13 -8.84
N GLY A 18 -11.81 11.45 -9.57
CA GLY A 18 -11.76 11.34 -11.03
C GLY A 18 -10.74 10.32 -11.58
N VAL A 19 -9.96 9.66 -10.71
CA VAL A 19 -9.06 8.55 -11.03
C VAL A 19 -9.85 7.25 -11.06
N LYS A 20 -9.72 6.46 -12.13
CA LYS A 20 -10.30 5.12 -12.25
C LYS A 20 -9.26 4.05 -11.95
N LEU A 21 -9.67 3.01 -11.22
CA LEU A 21 -8.83 1.87 -10.85
C LEU A 21 -9.16 0.63 -11.69
N THR A 22 -8.13 0.03 -12.26
CA THR A 22 -8.19 -1.28 -12.93
C THR A 22 -7.40 -2.28 -12.11
N TYR A 23 -8.10 -3.17 -11.39
CA TYR A 23 -7.45 -4.20 -10.59
C TYR A 23 -6.81 -5.27 -11.47
N ARG A 24 -5.56 -5.64 -11.16
CA ARG A 24 -4.78 -6.61 -11.92
C ARG A 24 -4.71 -7.94 -11.20
N SER A 25 -4.28 -7.94 -9.95
CA SER A 25 -4.14 -9.16 -9.15
C SER A 25 -4.25 -8.86 -7.66
N ARG A 26 -4.63 -9.89 -6.89
CA ARG A 26 -4.51 -9.85 -5.43
C ARG A 26 -3.07 -10.19 -5.06
N LEU A 27 -2.47 -9.41 -4.16
CA LEU A 27 -1.18 -9.74 -3.57
C LEU A 27 -1.42 -10.74 -2.43
N SER A 28 -1.65 -12.03 -2.74
CA SER A 28 -1.64 -13.12 -1.73
C SER A 28 -1.28 -14.52 -2.27
N ALA A 29 -0.26 -15.12 -1.62
CA ALA A 29 0.04 -16.55 -1.43
C ALA A 29 0.92 -17.35 -2.42
N GLU A 30 1.47 -16.76 -3.50
CA GLU A 30 2.57 -17.44 -4.24
C GLU A 30 3.96 -17.07 -3.69
N ASP A 31 4.12 -15.85 -3.19
CA ASP A 31 5.28 -15.48 -2.40
C ASP A 31 5.02 -15.80 -0.93
N ARG A 32 6.04 -16.25 -0.20
CA ARG A 32 6.04 -16.63 1.23
C ARG A 32 5.70 -15.48 2.20
N HIS A 33 4.89 -14.52 1.77
CA HIS A 33 4.41 -13.42 2.56
C HIS A 33 3.32 -13.89 3.55
N PRO A 34 3.48 -13.68 4.87
CA PRO A 34 2.54 -14.12 5.92
C PRO A 34 1.20 -13.35 5.93
N CYS A 35 0.77 -12.81 4.79
CA CYS A 35 -0.32 -11.85 4.65
C CYS A 35 -1.54 -12.40 3.90
N SER A 36 -1.80 -13.70 3.95
CA SER A 36 -2.96 -14.35 3.28
C SER A 36 -4.33 -13.79 3.68
N ARG A 37 -4.42 -13.11 4.83
CA ARG A 37 -5.63 -12.41 5.31
C ARG A 37 -5.79 -10.98 4.80
N ARG A 38 -4.75 -10.37 4.21
CA ARG A 38 -4.79 -8.96 3.85
C ARG A 38 -5.45 -8.78 2.48
N ALA A 39 -6.36 -7.82 2.39
CA ALA A 39 -7.05 -7.43 1.17
C ALA A 39 -6.20 -6.38 0.45
N VAL A 40 -5.06 -6.82 -0.08
CA VAL A 40 -4.10 -5.97 -0.81
C VAL A 40 -4.10 -6.40 -2.28
N PHE A 41 -4.21 -5.44 -3.18
CA PHE A 41 -4.35 -5.67 -4.60
C PHE A 41 -3.42 -4.77 -5.38
N ARG A 42 -2.81 -5.31 -6.44
CA ARG A 42 -2.13 -4.52 -7.47
C ARG A 42 -3.18 -4.00 -8.45
N ALA A 43 -3.08 -2.73 -8.80
CA ALA A 43 -3.99 -2.07 -9.73
C ALA A 43 -3.27 -1.01 -10.57
N GLU A 44 -3.96 -0.52 -11.59
CA GLU A 44 -3.57 0.65 -12.36
C GLU A 44 -4.54 1.81 -12.11
N ALA A 45 -3.97 2.97 -11.84
CA ALA A 45 -4.68 4.23 -11.65
C ALA A 45 -4.63 5.05 -12.95
N HIS A 46 -5.81 5.40 -13.48
CA HIS A 46 -5.97 6.19 -14.70
C HIS A 46 -6.60 7.53 -14.36
N GLY A 47 -5.89 8.63 -14.63
CA GLY A 47 -6.35 9.99 -14.34
C GLY A 47 -7.54 10.46 -15.20
N PRO A 48 -8.18 11.57 -14.81
CA PRO A 48 -9.27 12.19 -15.58
C PRO A 48 -8.70 12.72 -16.90
N GLY A 49 -8.96 11.98 -17.99
CA GLY A 49 -8.34 12.22 -19.29
C GLY A 49 -7.92 10.93 -20.01
N GLY A 50 -7.91 9.78 -19.31
CA GLY A 50 -7.83 8.46 -19.94
C GLY A 50 -6.61 8.26 -20.83
N GLY A 51 -5.40 8.51 -20.31
CA GLY A 51 -4.17 8.10 -20.98
C GLY A 51 -4.11 6.57 -21.11
N GLU A 52 -3.50 6.08 -22.20
CA GLU A 52 -3.37 4.64 -22.49
C GLU A 52 -2.61 3.86 -21.41
N HIS A 53 -1.73 4.53 -20.66
CA HIS A 53 -0.92 3.92 -19.61
C HIS A 53 -1.33 4.42 -18.22
N GLY A 54 -1.85 3.52 -17.38
CA GLY A 54 -2.14 3.79 -15.97
C GLY A 54 -0.88 3.73 -15.10
N THR A 55 -0.87 4.47 -14.00
CA THR A 55 0.19 4.38 -12.98
C THR A 55 -0.04 3.15 -12.11
N GLN A 56 1.00 2.32 -11.93
CA GLN A 56 0.93 1.15 -11.05
C GLN A 56 0.72 1.59 -9.60
N CYS A 57 -0.24 0.98 -8.92
CA CYS A 57 -0.60 1.30 -7.55
C CYS A 57 -0.97 0.04 -6.75
N VAL A 58 -0.98 0.20 -5.43
CA VAL A 58 -1.49 -0.80 -4.49
C VAL A 58 -2.76 -0.26 -3.86
N VAL A 59 -3.79 -1.09 -3.82
CA VAL A 59 -5.03 -0.83 -3.09
C VAL A 59 -5.10 -1.78 -1.91
N LYS A 60 -5.17 -1.23 -0.70
CA LYS A 60 -5.30 -1.97 0.56
C LYS A 60 -6.60 -1.59 1.25
N PHE A 61 -7.35 -2.59 1.71
CA PHE A 61 -8.44 -2.39 2.64
C PHE A 61 -7.99 -2.70 4.06
N ALA A 62 -8.26 -1.77 4.99
CA ALA A 62 -7.87 -1.88 6.39
C ALA A 62 -8.97 -1.36 7.32
N ASP A 63 -9.07 -1.94 8.50
CA ASP A 63 -9.94 -1.48 9.59
C ASP A 63 -9.47 -0.15 10.17
N ARG A 64 -8.15 0.06 10.21
CA ARG A 64 -7.52 1.31 10.66
C ARG A 64 -6.35 1.65 9.77
N TYR A 65 -6.12 2.94 9.58
CA TYR A 65 -4.95 3.40 8.83
C TYR A 65 -4.38 4.72 9.36
N GLY A 66 -3.09 4.70 9.66
CA GLY A 66 -2.35 5.88 10.14
C GLY A 66 -1.93 6.81 9.01
N ARG A 67 -2.89 7.50 8.36
CA ARG A 67 -2.62 8.40 7.23
C ARG A 67 -1.56 9.47 7.54
N ARG A 68 -1.66 10.09 8.72
CA ARG A 68 -0.71 11.14 9.17
C ARG A 68 0.71 10.59 9.32
N ALA A 69 0.87 9.46 10.02
CA ALA A 69 2.17 8.81 10.16
C ALA A 69 2.75 8.37 8.81
N HIS A 70 1.92 7.83 7.91
CA HIS A 70 2.37 7.43 6.58
C HIS A 70 2.85 8.63 5.75
N GLY A 71 2.08 9.74 5.74
CA GLY A 71 2.47 10.96 5.04
C GLY A 71 3.80 11.52 5.56
N PHE A 72 3.98 11.56 6.88
CA PHE A 72 5.23 12.00 7.51
C PHE A 72 6.44 11.16 7.10
N MET A 73 6.27 9.83 7.03
CA MET A 73 7.32 8.91 6.60
C MET A 73 7.61 9.03 5.10
N TYR A 74 6.59 9.31 4.27
CA TYR A 74 6.77 9.57 2.84
C TYR A 74 7.56 10.84 2.57
N GLU A 75 7.27 11.94 3.29
CA GLU A 75 8.01 13.20 3.18
C GLU A 75 9.51 13.04 3.52
N ARG A 76 9.84 12.03 4.33
CA ARG A 76 11.21 11.64 4.66
C ARG A 76 11.80 10.63 3.70
N GLY A 77 11.06 10.20 2.69
CA GLY A 77 11.48 9.26 1.66
C GLY A 77 11.70 7.84 2.17
N VAL A 78 10.89 7.38 3.12
CA VAL A 78 10.95 6.01 3.71
C VAL A 78 9.59 5.32 3.74
N ALA A 79 8.64 5.79 2.94
CA ALA A 79 7.35 5.14 2.69
C ALA A 79 6.92 5.38 1.25
N ALA A 80 6.05 4.50 0.73
CA ALA A 80 5.42 4.67 -0.57
C ALA A 80 4.60 5.96 -0.60
N ARG A 81 4.48 6.60 -1.76
CA ARG A 81 3.64 7.79 -1.94
C ARG A 81 2.17 7.46 -1.68
N PRO A 82 1.50 8.14 -0.73
CA PRO A 82 0.06 8.01 -0.55
C PRO A 82 -0.67 8.74 -1.67
N MET A 83 -1.63 8.06 -2.31
CA MET A 83 -2.48 8.63 -3.37
C MET A 83 -3.91 8.89 -2.88
N TYR A 84 -4.44 8.01 -2.04
CA TYR A 84 -5.79 8.14 -1.46
C TYR A 84 -5.89 7.38 -0.14
N CYS A 85 -6.67 7.90 0.80
CA CYS A 85 -6.96 7.21 2.06
C CYS A 85 -8.22 7.79 2.70
N GLU A 86 -9.34 7.07 2.58
CA GLU A 86 -10.61 7.39 3.24
C GLU A 86 -11.38 6.12 3.57
N GLU A 87 -12.30 6.22 4.53
CA GLU A 87 -13.28 5.19 4.81
C GLU A 87 -14.30 5.13 3.67
N VAL A 88 -14.50 3.94 3.11
CA VAL A 88 -15.42 3.76 1.97
C VAL A 88 -16.67 3.01 2.42
N PRO A 89 -17.89 3.57 2.23
CA PRO A 89 -19.14 2.93 2.66
C PRO A 89 -19.32 1.53 2.06
N SER A 90 -18.93 1.36 0.80
CA SER A 90 -18.94 0.07 0.09
C SER A 90 -18.03 -0.98 0.75
N GLY A 91 -17.03 -0.56 1.53
CA GLY A 91 -16.12 -1.42 2.28
C GLY A 91 -16.61 -1.84 3.65
N ARG A 92 -17.89 -1.60 3.99
CA ARG A 92 -18.45 -1.89 5.33
C ARG A 92 -17.68 -1.20 6.47
N GLY A 93 -17.24 0.04 6.23
CA GLY A 93 -16.47 0.84 7.20
C GLY A 93 -14.96 0.56 7.21
N LEU A 94 -14.43 -0.08 6.17
CA LEU A 94 -12.98 -0.20 5.96
C LEU A 94 -12.44 1.06 5.26
N PHE A 95 -11.21 1.43 5.60
CA PHE A 95 -10.40 2.36 4.83
C PHE A 95 -9.99 1.72 3.51
N ALA A 96 -10.21 2.43 2.40
CA ALA A 96 -9.53 2.17 1.15
C ALA A 96 -8.28 3.05 1.08
N VAL A 97 -7.13 2.40 1.00
CA VAL A 97 -5.81 3.04 0.94
C VAL A 97 -5.22 2.75 -0.42
N VAL A 98 -4.86 3.80 -1.15
CA VAL A 98 -4.15 3.71 -2.42
C VAL A 98 -2.78 4.33 -2.27
N THR A 99 -1.74 3.57 -2.57
CA THR A 99 -0.34 4.05 -2.64
C THR A 99 0.22 3.74 -4.02
N GLU A 100 1.35 4.36 -4.36
CA GLU A 100 2.15 3.85 -5.48
C GLU A 100 2.57 2.39 -5.25
N TYR A 101 2.85 1.69 -6.34
CA TYR A 101 3.42 0.35 -6.29
C TYR A 101 4.93 0.45 -6.12
N VAL A 102 5.44 -0.11 -5.02
CA VAL A 102 6.88 -0.31 -4.80
C VAL A 102 7.20 -1.75 -5.17
N GLU A 103 8.12 -1.93 -6.12
CA GLU A 103 8.61 -3.25 -6.50
C GLU A 103 9.55 -3.76 -5.42
N HIS A 104 9.10 -4.76 -4.66
CA HIS A 104 9.88 -5.34 -3.58
C HIS A 104 10.82 -6.40 -4.13
N ASN A 105 12.11 -6.27 -3.81
CA ASN A 105 13.08 -7.34 -3.98
C ASN A 105 13.20 -8.16 -2.68
N PRO A 106 12.74 -9.43 -2.63
CA PRO A 106 12.79 -10.25 -1.43
C PRO A 106 14.20 -10.69 -1.04
N ASP A 107 15.15 -10.65 -1.98
CA ASP A 107 16.55 -11.00 -1.76
C ASP A 107 17.42 -9.77 -1.45
N ALA A 108 16.85 -8.56 -1.50
CA ALA A 108 17.56 -7.34 -1.14
C ALA A 108 17.88 -7.31 0.36
N VAL A 109 19.03 -6.73 0.68
CA VAL A 109 19.43 -6.44 2.05
C VAL A 109 19.30 -4.93 2.27
N PRO A 110 18.74 -4.47 3.40
CA PRO A 110 18.68 -3.04 3.71
C PRO A 110 20.07 -2.42 3.65
N SER A 111 20.20 -1.33 2.89
CA SER A 111 21.42 -0.53 2.85
C SER A 111 21.64 0.19 4.19
N THR A 112 22.90 0.48 4.51
CA THR A 112 23.23 1.29 5.71
C THR A 112 22.52 2.65 5.65
N GLU A 113 22.54 3.30 4.49
CA GLU A 113 21.87 4.58 4.27
C GLU A 113 20.35 4.48 4.47
N GLY A 114 19.70 3.46 3.89
CA GLY A 114 18.27 3.20 4.06
C GLY A 114 17.88 2.97 5.51
N MET A 115 18.69 2.19 6.25
CA MET A 115 18.47 1.96 7.68
C MET A 115 18.66 3.22 8.53
N GLU A 116 19.70 4.02 8.26
CA GLU A 116 19.93 5.29 8.96
C GLU A 116 18.79 6.27 8.71
N LYS A 117 18.35 6.38 7.45
CA LYS A 117 17.22 7.24 7.04
C LYS A 117 15.93 6.81 7.71
N LEU A 118 15.63 5.51 7.75
CA LEU A 118 14.47 4.96 8.45
C LEU A 118 14.52 5.21 9.95
N THR A 119 15.69 4.99 10.57
CA THR A 119 15.91 5.21 12.01
C THR A 119 15.68 6.67 12.37
N LYS A 120 16.25 7.59 11.58
CA LYS A 120 16.05 9.04 11.75
C LYS A 120 14.58 9.41 11.60
N ALA A 121 13.91 8.92 10.55
CA ALA A 121 12.50 9.20 10.31
C ALA A 121 11.60 8.70 11.45
N LEU A 122 11.88 7.52 12.01
CA LEU A 122 11.15 6.99 13.17
C LEU A 122 11.37 7.85 14.43
N ALA A 123 12.61 8.26 14.69
CA ALA A 123 12.91 9.13 15.82
C ALA A 123 12.16 10.47 15.71
N GLU A 124 12.15 11.07 14.52
CA GLU A 124 11.41 12.31 14.26
C GLU A 124 9.90 12.12 14.35
N LEU A 125 9.35 10.98 13.90
CA LEU A 125 7.91 10.68 14.00
C LEU A 125 7.48 10.61 15.47
N HIS A 126 8.29 9.93 16.29
CA HIS A 126 8.03 9.77 17.71
C HIS A 126 8.14 11.11 18.45
N ASP A 127 9.09 11.96 18.08
CA ASP A 127 9.31 13.23 18.76
C ASP A 127 8.40 14.37 18.28
N GLN A 128 8.26 14.57 16.97
CA GLN A 128 7.53 15.71 16.42
C GLN A 128 6.02 15.45 16.37
N GLU A 129 5.62 14.28 15.88
CA GLU A 129 4.20 13.97 15.67
C GLU A 129 3.56 13.29 16.89
N LYS A 130 4.38 12.78 17.81
CA LYS A 130 3.95 11.92 18.93
C LYS A 130 3.13 10.71 18.45
N LEU A 131 3.53 10.13 17.32
CA LEU A 131 2.90 8.96 16.70
C LEU A 131 3.86 7.75 16.72
N ILE A 132 3.32 6.54 16.60
CA ILE A 132 4.10 5.29 16.54
C ILE A 132 3.59 4.42 15.37
N LEU A 133 4.49 3.71 14.68
CA LEU A 133 4.11 2.67 13.73
C LEU A 133 3.76 1.36 14.48
N GLY A 134 2.47 1.12 14.70
CA GLY A 134 1.99 0.01 15.53
C GLY A 134 2.21 -1.42 14.98
N ASP A 135 2.64 -1.59 13.73
CA ASP A 135 2.93 -2.89 13.11
C ASP A 135 4.27 -2.83 12.35
N PHE A 136 5.34 -2.36 12.99
CA PHE A 136 6.67 -2.32 12.37
C PHE A 136 7.38 -3.68 12.51
N ARG A 137 7.45 -4.44 11.42
CA ARG A 137 8.10 -5.76 11.33
C ARG A 137 8.48 -6.08 9.88
N MET A 138 9.44 -6.98 9.68
CA MET A 138 9.96 -7.32 8.35
C MET A 138 8.89 -7.59 7.26
N PRO A 139 7.78 -8.31 7.53
CA PRO A 139 6.71 -8.48 6.53
C PRO A 139 5.96 -7.20 6.10
N ASN A 140 6.27 -6.05 6.71
CA ASN A 140 5.71 -4.73 6.37
C ASN A 140 6.78 -3.76 5.85
N VAL A 141 8.02 -4.22 5.71
CA VAL A 141 9.11 -3.45 5.10
C VAL A 141 9.24 -3.90 3.66
N LEU A 142 9.21 -2.94 2.74
CA LEU A 142 9.50 -3.18 1.33
C LEU A 142 10.88 -2.59 1.05
N LEU A 143 11.74 -3.39 0.43
CA LEU A 143 13.04 -2.96 -0.08
C LEU A 143 12.92 -2.77 -1.58
N ASP A 144 13.23 -1.56 -2.05
CA ASP A 144 13.32 -1.26 -3.47
C ASP A 144 14.74 -1.56 -4.00
N SER A 145 15.02 -1.20 -5.25
CA SER A 145 16.32 -1.46 -5.88
C SER A 145 17.50 -0.73 -5.23
N SER A 146 17.25 0.24 -4.36
CA SER A 146 18.25 1.03 -3.62
C SER A 146 18.62 0.42 -2.26
N GLY A 147 17.88 -0.60 -1.81
CA GLY A 147 18.00 -1.17 -0.47
C GLY A 147 17.40 -0.28 0.60
#